data_AF-A0A973JVP4-F1
#
_entry.id   AF-A0A973JVP4-F1
#
_cell.length_a   1.000
_cell.length_b   1.000
_cell.length_c   1.000
_cell.angle_alpha   90.00
_cell.angle_beta   90.00
_cell.angle_gamma   90.00
#
_symmetry.space_group_name_H-M   'P 1'
#
loop_
_entity.id
_entity.type
_entity.pdbx_description
1 polymer ?
#
loop_
_entity_poly.entity_id
_entity_poly.type
_entity_poly.pdbx_seq_one_letter_code
_entity_poly.pdbx_strand_id
1 'polypeptide(L)'
;RGDGSGWDQERDALSKGADIIVATPGRLISHLNQGYVKFNQIEILVLDEADRMLDIGFYDDIMHIISYLPKKRQTLMFCATMPQKIRSMSKHIMKNPAEITLNYFRY
;
A
#
# COMPACT_ATOMS: atom_id res chain seq x y z
N ARG A 1 -9.61 2.12 21.37
CA ARG A 1 -8.62 2.26 22.46
C ARG A 1 -7.48 1.30 22.13
N GLY A 2 -6.41 1.80 21.51
CA GLY A 2 -5.19 1.02 21.32
C GLY A 2 -4.31 1.23 22.54
N ASP A 3 -3.98 0.14 23.21
CA ASP A 3 -3.00 0.05 24.28
C ASP A 3 -1.59 0.42 23.76
N GLY A 4 -0.87 1.25 24.52
CA GLY A 4 0.44 1.76 24.12
C GLY A 4 1.49 0.68 23.82
N SER A 5 1.30 -0.54 24.33
CA SER A 5 2.11 -1.72 24.05
C SER A 5 2.15 -2.09 22.56
N GLY A 6 1.01 -2.09 21.87
CA GLY A 6 0.96 -2.43 20.45
C GLY A 6 1.67 -1.39 19.58
N TRP A 7 1.51 -0.11 19.93
CA TRP A 7 2.18 0.99 19.22
C TRP A 7 3.71 0.92 19.34
N ASP A 8 4.22 0.65 20.55
CA ASP A 8 5.66 0.54 20.78
C ASP A 8 6.25 -0.67 20.05
N GLN A 9 5.54 -1.79 19.99
CA GLN A 9 5.95 -2.96 19.22
C GLN A 9 6.00 -2.67 17.72
N GLU A 10 4.97 -2.03 17.17
CA GLU A 10 4.92 -1.58 15.77
C GLU A 10 6.05 -0.59 15.46
N ARG A 11 6.29 0.40 16.33
CA ARG A 11 7.41 1.35 16.21
C ARG A 11 8.73 0.62 16.14
N ASP A 12 8.99 -0.28 17.08
CA ASP A 12 10.25 -1.02 17.16
C ASP A 12 10.48 -1.85 15.89
N ALA A 13 9.45 -2.55 15.40
CA ALA A 13 9.52 -3.31 14.15
C ALA A 13 9.80 -2.40 12.93
N LEU A 14 9.07 -1.29 12.81
CA LEU A 14 9.24 -0.34 11.70
C LEU A 14 10.57 0.42 11.74
N SER A 15 11.18 0.57 12.92
CA SER A 15 12.47 1.25 13.12
C SER A 15 13.67 0.33 12.91
N LYS A 16 13.56 -0.93 13.36
CA LYS A 16 14.60 -1.96 13.21
C LYS A 16 14.58 -2.59 11.81
N GLY A 17 13.43 -2.56 11.14
CA GLY A 17 13.18 -3.23 9.89
C GLY A 17 12.37 -4.51 10.10
N ALA A 18 11.55 -4.85 9.12
CA ALA A 18 10.77 -6.07 9.08
C ALA A 18 10.79 -6.60 7.64
N ASP A 19 10.80 -7.92 7.48
CA ASP A 19 10.80 -8.55 6.15
C ASP A 19 9.46 -8.34 5.43
N ILE A 20 8.36 -8.33 6.18
CA ILE A 20 7.00 -8.13 5.65
C ILE A 20 6.24 -7.18 6.58
N ILE A 21 5.56 -6.20 5.99
CA ILE A 21 4.69 -5.26 6.68
C ILE A 21 3.31 -5.33 6.06
N VAL A 22 2.30 -5.64 6.87
CA VAL A 22 0.89 -5.59 6.50
C VAL A 22 0.24 -4.47 7.29
N ALA A 23 -0.34 -3.49 6.61
CA ALA A 23 -0.87 -2.31 7.29
C ALA A 23 -2.04 -1.68 6.51
N THR A 24 -2.99 -1.11 7.23
CA THR A 24 -3.98 -0.19 6.68
C THR A 24 -3.37 1.22 6.52
N PRO A 25 -3.70 1.99 5.47
CA PRO A 25 -3.06 3.27 5.19
C PRO A 25 -3.00 4.25 6.37
N GLY A 26 -4.14 4.51 7.03
CA GLY A 26 -4.21 5.48 8.13
C GLY A 26 -3.31 5.16 9.33
N ARG A 27 -3.21 3.89 9.73
CA ARG A 27 -2.30 3.47 10.81
C ARG A 27 -0.85 3.64 10.39
N LEU A 28 -0.50 3.22 9.17
CA LEU A 28 0.87 3.34 8.68
C LEU A 28 1.33 4.79 8.54
N ILE A 29 0.48 5.69 8.05
CA ILE A 29 0.75 7.13 7.97
C ILE A 29 1.02 7.70 9.37
N SER A 30 0.29 7.23 10.38
CA SER A 30 0.52 7.66 11.76
C SER A 30 1.94 7.30 12.25
N HIS A 31 2.51 6.18 11.80
CA HIS A 31 3.91 5.83 12.07
C HIS A 31 4.89 6.62 11.19
N LEU A 32 4.59 6.79 9.89
CA LEU A 32 5.42 7.55 8.95
C LEU A 32 5.63 9.00 9.38
N ASN A 33 4.57 9.65 9.88
CA ASN A 33 4.59 11.03 10.36
C ASN A 33 5.50 11.23 11.57
N GLN A 34 5.87 10.17 12.29
CA GLN A 34 6.82 10.22 13.40
C GLN A 34 8.28 10.14 12.96
N GLY A 35 8.55 9.84 11.68
CA GLY A 35 9.89 9.94 11.08
C GLY A 35 10.86 8.80 11.40
N TYR A 36 10.45 7.74 12.10
CA TYR A 36 11.33 6.59 12.41
C TYR A 36 11.22 5.43 11.42
N VAL A 37 10.21 5.43 10.54
CA VAL A 37 9.95 4.31 9.61
C VAL A 37 11.00 4.28 8.51
N LYS A 38 11.64 3.13 8.31
CA LYS A 38 12.67 2.94 7.27
C LYS A 38 12.14 2.09 6.13
N PHE A 39 11.86 2.72 4.99
CA PHE A 39 11.38 2.04 3.77
C PHE A 39 12.38 2.00 2.61
N ASN A 40 13.62 2.44 2.83
CA ASN A 40 14.66 2.49 1.80
C ASN A 40 15.01 1.14 1.14
N GLN A 41 14.63 0.02 1.75
CA GLN A 41 14.90 -1.34 1.29
C GLN A 41 13.66 -2.07 0.73
N ILE A 42 12.51 -1.40 0.61
CA ILE A 42 11.30 -2.03 0.07
C ILE A 42 11.46 -2.32 -1.42
N GLU A 43 11.40 -3.60 -1.78
CA GLU A 43 11.48 -4.07 -3.17
C GLU A 43 10.12 -4.37 -3.79
N ILE A 44 9.11 -4.66 -2.96
CA ILE A 44 7.77 -5.07 -3.38
C ILE A 44 6.72 -4.25 -2.64
N LEU A 45 5.78 -3.67 -3.40
CA LEU A 45 4.56 -3.05 -2.88
C LEU A 45 3.35 -3.85 -3.36
N VAL A 46 2.44 -4.18 -2.45
CA VAL A 46 1.16 -4.80 -2.77
C VAL A 46 0.03 -3.87 -2.32
N LEU A 47 -0.89 -3.55 -3.23
CA LEU A 47 -2.16 -2.92 -2.91
C LEU A 47 -3.27 -3.94 -3.10
N ASP A 48 -3.93 -4.33 -2.01
CA ASP A 48 -5.06 -5.25 -2.02
C ASP A 48 -6.39 -4.49 -1.86
N GLU A 49 -7.46 -4.97 -2.51
CA GLU A 49 -8.76 -4.28 -2.60
C GLU A 49 -8.63 -2.78 -2.98
N ALA A 50 -7.82 -2.47 -3.99
CA ALA A 50 -7.46 -1.10 -4.32
C ALA A 50 -8.67 -0.21 -4.68
N ASP A 51 -9.68 -0.78 -5.33
CA ASP A 51 -10.97 -0.12 -5.61
C ASP A 51 -11.69 0.30 -4.33
N ARG A 52 -11.80 -0.62 -3.36
CA ARG A 52 -12.40 -0.33 -2.06
C ARG A 52 -11.63 0.77 -1.30
N MET A 53 -10.30 0.74 -1.33
CA MET A 53 -9.48 1.78 -0.69
C MET A 53 -9.78 3.16 -1.28
N LEU A 54 -10.01 3.25 -2.59
CA LEU A 54 -10.38 4.52 -3.24
C LEU A 54 -11.80 4.96 -2.88
N ASP A 55 -12.74 4.03 -2.75
CA ASP A 55 -14.12 4.33 -2.38
C ASP A 55 -14.24 4.93 -0.97
N ILE A 56 -13.38 4.49 -0.04
CA ILE A 56 -13.32 5.02 1.33
C ILE A 56 -12.40 6.24 1.50
N GLY A 57 -11.83 6.74 0.39
CA GLY A 57 -11.07 7.99 0.39
C GLY A 57 -9.57 7.89 0.68
N PHE A 58 -8.97 6.69 0.63
CA PHE A 58 -7.53 6.52 0.90
C PHE A 58 -6.60 6.85 -0.27
N TYR A 59 -7.07 7.53 -1.32
CA TYR A 59 -6.22 7.86 -2.47
C TYR A 59 -4.98 8.69 -2.05
N ASP A 60 -5.20 9.80 -1.34
CA ASP A 60 -4.11 10.68 -0.93
C ASP A 60 -3.18 10.01 0.08
N ASP A 61 -3.75 9.21 0.98
CA ASP A 61 -3.01 8.39 1.95
C ASP A 61 -2.07 7.39 1.26
N ILE A 62 -2.57 6.67 0.25
CA ILE A 62 -1.76 5.73 -0.54
C ILE A 62 -0.63 6.47 -1.26
N MET A 63 -0.94 7.61 -1.89
CA MET A 63 0.05 8.42 -2.59
C MET A 63 1.12 8.97 -1.64
N HIS A 64 0.73 9.36 -0.42
CA HIS A 64 1.65 9.78 0.63
C HIS A 64 2.56 8.64 1.06
N ILE A 65 2.03 7.44 1.32
CA ILE A 65 2.85 6.26 1.65
C ILE A 65 3.85 5.95 0.53
N ILE A 66 3.37 5.93 -0.73
CA ILE A 66 4.21 5.65 -1.90
C ILE A 66 5.36 6.65 -2.03
N SER A 67 5.18 7.91 -1.61
CA SER A 67 6.23 8.92 -1.65
C SER A 67 7.45 8.60 -0.76
N TYR A 68 7.29 7.77 0.29
CA TYR A 68 8.39 7.28 1.13
C TYR A 68 9.06 6.02 0.58
N LEU A 69 8.48 5.38 -0.45
CA LEU A 69 8.98 4.12 -0.99
C LEU A 69 10.03 4.37 -2.10
N PRO A 70 10.99 3.44 -2.28
CA PRO A 70 11.92 3.49 -3.39
C PRO A 70 11.20 3.51 -4.74
N LYS A 71 11.64 4.39 -5.65
CA LYS A 71 11.06 4.47 -7.01
C LYS A 71 11.21 3.17 -7.79
N LYS A 72 12.33 2.47 -7.59
CA LYS A 72 12.60 1.16 -8.18
C LYS A 72 12.11 0.08 -7.22
N ARG A 73 10.94 -0.45 -7.51
CA ARG A 73 10.27 -1.56 -6.81
C ARG A 73 9.28 -2.22 -7.75
N GLN A 74 8.93 -3.47 -7.49
CA GLN A 74 7.79 -4.13 -8.12
C GLN A 74 6.51 -3.73 -7.39
N THR A 75 5.47 -3.36 -8.15
CA THR A 75 4.15 -3.05 -7.58
C THR A 75 3.14 -4.06 -8.10
N LEU A 76 2.38 -4.66 -7.20
CA LEU A 76 1.20 -5.48 -7.49
C LEU A 76 -0.04 -4.73 -7.01
N MET A 77 -1.11 -4.78 -7.80
CA MET A 77 -2.38 -4.15 -7.46
C MET A 77 -3.50 -5.15 -7.74
N PHE A 78 -4.29 -5.43 -6.71
CA PHE A 78 -5.46 -6.30 -6.78
C PHE A 78 -6.72 -5.46 -6.57
N CYS A 79 -7.72 -5.69 -7.42
CA CYS A 79 -9.00 -5.00 -7.38
C CYS A 79 -10.07 -5.86 -8.06
N ALA A 80 -11.32 -5.71 -7.64
CA ALA A 80 -12.44 -6.42 -8.27
C ALA A 80 -12.99 -5.64 -9.47
N THR A 81 -12.83 -4.31 -9.46
CA THR A 81 -13.32 -3.40 -10.48
C THR A 81 -12.23 -2.47 -10.99
N MET A 82 -12.36 -2.01 -12.24
CA MET A 82 -11.39 -1.12 -12.90
C MET A 82 -12.03 0.19 -13.36
N PRO A 83 -12.57 1.02 -12.43
CA PRO A 83 -13.04 2.37 -12.76
C PRO A 83 -11.88 3.27 -13.19
N GLN A 84 -12.20 4.41 -13.79
CA GLN A 84 -11.20 5.34 -14.33
C GLN A 84 -10.15 5.76 -13.28
N LYS A 85 -10.55 5.96 -12.02
CA LYS A 85 -9.62 6.33 -10.94
C LYS A 85 -8.57 5.24 -10.67
N ILE A 86 -8.97 3.96 -10.66
CA ILE A 86 -8.04 2.83 -10.49
C ILE A 86 -7.10 2.71 -11.69
N ARG A 87 -7.62 2.87 -12.91
CA ARG A 87 -6.78 2.89 -14.13
C ARG A 87 -5.74 4.01 -14.08
N SER A 88 -6.14 5.20 -13.66
CA SER A 88 -5.23 6.35 -13.50
C SER A 88 -4.19 6.09 -12.42
N MET A 89 -4.60 5.56 -11.26
CA MET A 89 -3.67 5.23 -10.18
C MET A 89 -2.65 4.17 -10.61
N SER A 90 -3.10 3.08 -11.25
CA SER A 90 -2.22 2.01 -11.77
C SER A 90 -1.13 2.57 -12.70
N LYS A 91 -1.51 3.43 -13.66
CA LYS A 91 -0.57 4.08 -14.57
C LYS A 91 0.45 4.97 -13.85
N HIS A 92 0.08 5.53 -12.70
CA HIS A 92 0.94 6.41 -11.93
C HIS A 92 1.93 5.64 -11.04
N ILE A 93 1.48 4.55 -10.40
CA ILE A 93 2.26 3.87 -9.36
C ILE A 93 3.02 2.63 -9.86
N MET A 94 2.63 2.09 -11.03
CA MET A 94 3.19 0.88 -11.64
C MET A 94 3.98 1.22 -12.92
N LYS A 95 4.99 0.41 -13.24
CA LYS A 95 5.80 0.55 -14.46
C LYS A 95 5.51 -0.60 -15.42
N ASN A 96 4.90 -0.29 -16.57
CA ASN A 96 4.52 -1.27 -17.61
C ASN A 96 3.86 -2.54 -17.04
N PRO A 97 2.74 -2.42 -16.31
CA PRO A 97 2.12 -3.56 -15.64
C PRO A 97 1.53 -4.55 -16.65
N ALA A 98 1.65 -5.85 -16.36
CA ALA A 98 0.81 -6.86 -16.98
C ALA A 98 -0.58 -6.83 -16.32
N GLU A 99 -1.64 -6.83 -17.11
CA GLU A 99 -3.03 -6.91 -16.63
C GLU A 99 -3.53 -8.35 -16.78
N ILE A 100 -4.00 -8.94 -15.69
CA ILE A 100 -4.59 -10.28 -15.66
C ILE A 100 -6.01 -10.13 -15.16
N THR A 101 -6.98 -10.48 -16.01
CA THR A 101 -8.40 -10.44 -15.68
C THR A 101 -8.95 -11.86 -15.67
N LEU A 102 -9.47 -12.28 -14.52
CA LEU A 102 -10.12 -13.58 -14.36
C LEU A 102 -11.60 -13.44 -14.71
N ASN A 103 -11.98 -13.95 -15.88
CA ASN A 103 -13.39 -14.07 -16.27
C ASN A 103 -13.86 -15.50 -16.00
N TYR A 104 -14.77 -15.67 -15.05
CA TYR A 104 -15.51 -16.93 -14.93
C TYR A 104 -16.63 -16.93 -15.96
N PHE A 105 -16.41 -17.57 -17.10
CA PHE A 105 -17.51 -18.00 -17.96
C PHE A 105 -18.27 -19.12 -17.23
N ARG A 106 -19.48 -18.83 -16.75
CA ARG A 106 -20.41 -19.89 -16.33
C ARG A 106 -21.02 -20.49 -17.59
N TYR A 107 -20.84 -21.80 -17.74
CA TYR A 107 -21.60 -22.65 -18.66
C TYR A 107 -23.08 -22.66 -18.29
#